data_AF-A0A7V5RJU1-F1
#
_entry.id   AF-A0A7V5RJU1-F1
#
_cell.length_a   1.000
_cell.length_b   1.000
_cell.length_c   1.000
_cell.angle_alpha   90.00
_cell.angle_beta   90.00
_cell.angle_gamma   90.00
#
_symmetry.space_group_name_H-M   'P 1'
#
loop_
_entity.id
_entity.type
_entity.pdbx_description
1 polymer ?
#
loop_
_entity_poly.entity_id
_entity_poly.type
_entity_poly.pdbx_seq_one_letter_code
_entity_poly.pdbx_strand_id
1 'polypeptide(L)'
;MKNSLPVILILLIFLLPNTACQKPATEKKDVKAVLSENALQGKLIFEKNKCSRCHIKGEEHMQVIEGREVLVPDLTNPFIAGDSLFVRAHLRFVEETDMPPIKLTDKEIQLVSTYVAELHASLQPAIPASEADAVCPVCGALVSSRQAKEKDNWFEYLGMTYYFECSACKDVFIRAPEAYKTTP
;
A
#
# COMPACT_ATOMS: atom_id res chain seq x y z
N MET A 1 -21.50 80.46 -34.78
CA MET A 1 -20.11 80.09 -34.46
C MET A 1 -20.04 79.82 -32.96
N LYS A 2 -19.60 78.60 -32.58
CA LYS A 2 -18.83 78.18 -31.37
C LYS A 2 -19.05 78.94 -30.05
N ASN A 3 -19.25 78.38 -28.87
CA ASN A 3 -19.21 77.02 -28.32
C ASN A 3 -19.83 77.15 -26.91
N SER A 4 -20.71 76.24 -26.52
CA SER A 4 -21.14 76.05 -25.12
C SER A 4 -20.71 74.66 -24.69
N LEU A 5 -20.03 74.54 -23.54
CA LEU A 5 -20.16 73.45 -22.56
C LEU A 5 -19.03 73.53 -21.51
N PRO A 6 -19.34 73.63 -20.20
CA PRO A 6 -18.47 73.13 -19.16
C PRO A 6 -18.87 71.70 -18.78
N VAL A 7 -17.80 70.96 -18.49
CA VAL A 7 -17.68 69.58 -18.03
C VAL A 7 -18.58 69.29 -16.83
N ILE A 8 -19.53 68.36 -16.97
CA ILE A 8 -20.16 67.68 -15.84
C ILE A 8 -19.44 66.34 -15.67
N LEU A 9 -18.72 66.24 -14.57
CA LEU A 9 -18.04 65.06 -14.05
C LEU A 9 -19.08 64.01 -13.65
N ILE A 10 -19.37 63.06 -14.54
CA ILE A 10 -20.19 61.89 -14.22
C ILE A 10 -19.30 60.89 -13.48
N LEU A 11 -19.51 60.78 -12.17
CA LEU A 11 -18.92 59.76 -11.32
C LEU A 11 -19.61 58.41 -11.64
N LEU A 12 -19.07 57.66 -12.61
CA LEU A 12 -19.47 56.29 -12.88
C LEU A 12 -18.93 55.37 -11.76
N ILE A 13 -19.81 55.04 -10.81
CA ILE A 13 -19.61 53.95 -9.86
C ILE A 13 -19.63 52.65 -10.65
N PHE A 14 -18.44 52.15 -11.00
CA PHE A 14 -18.29 50.81 -11.57
C PHE A 14 -18.61 49.76 -10.50
N LEU A 15 -19.68 49.01 -10.78
CA LEU A 15 -19.97 47.71 -10.21
C LEU A 15 -18.75 46.79 -10.38
N LEU A 16 -18.12 46.40 -9.28
CA LEU A 16 -17.26 45.22 -9.25
C LEU A 16 -17.98 44.13 -8.44
N PRO A 17 -18.40 43.01 -9.05
CA PRO A 17 -18.73 41.84 -8.27
C PRO A 17 -17.45 41.35 -7.59
N ASN A 18 -17.47 41.30 -6.26
CA ASN A 18 -16.54 40.54 -5.43
C ASN A 18 -16.57 39.08 -5.87
N THR A 19 -15.79 38.73 -6.90
CA THR A 19 -15.40 37.34 -7.14
C THR A 19 -14.19 37.09 -6.27
N ALA A 20 -14.47 36.81 -5.00
CA ALA A 20 -13.53 36.10 -4.16
C ALA A 20 -13.11 34.86 -4.95
N CYS A 21 -11.84 34.82 -5.35
CA CYS A 21 -11.20 33.65 -5.92
C CYS A 21 -11.16 32.60 -4.81
N GLN A 22 -12.28 31.91 -4.60
CA GLN A 22 -12.32 30.71 -3.80
C GLN A 22 -11.57 29.66 -4.60
N LYS A 23 -10.29 29.47 -4.25
CA LYS A 23 -9.61 28.20 -4.53
C LYS A 23 -10.58 27.10 -4.09
N PRO A 24 -10.93 26.12 -4.95
CA PRO A 24 -11.64 24.96 -4.48
C PRO A 24 -10.76 24.33 -3.40
N ALA A 25 -11.30 24.27 -2.18
CA ALA A 25 -10.72 23.44 -1.14
C ALA A 25 -10.76 22.02 -1.68
N THR A 26 -9.61 21.52 -2.14
CA THR A 26 -9.42 20.11 -2.37
C THR A 26 -9.63 19.45 -1.02
N GLU A 27 -10.82 18.92 -0.81
CA GLU A 27 -11.17 18.05 0.29
C GLU A 27 -10.11 16.94 0.31
N LYS A 28 -9.17 17.05 1.25
CA LYS A 28 -8.15 16.03 1.49
C LYS A 28 -8.88 14.83 2.07
N LYS A 29 -9.45 14.00 1.20
CA LYS A 29 -9.91 12.68 1.61
C LYS A 29 -8.67 11.84 1.83
N ASP A 30 -8.46 11.44 3.07
CA ASP A 30 -7.55 10.38 3.43
C ASP A 30 -7.92 9.16 2.57
N VAL A 31 -7.08 8.87 1.57
CA VAL A 31 -7.31 7.75 0.66
C VAL A 31 -6.97 6.49 1.43
N LYS A 32 -7.97 5.89 2.07
CA LYS A 32 -7.83 4.52 2.57
C LYS A 32 -7.58 3.63 1.36
N ALA A 33 -6.43 2.95 1.32
CA ALA A 33 -6.03 2.13 0.19
C ALA A 33 -7.14 1.13 -0.17
N VAL A 34 -7.74 1.29 -1.35
CA VAL A 34 -8.66 0.31 -1.92
C VAL A 34 -7.78 -0.78 -2.54
N LEU A 35 -8.06 -2.04 -2.20
CA LEU A 35 -7.35 -3.18 -2.78
C LEU A 35 -7.42 -3.15 -4.31
N SER A 36 -6.32 -3.47 -4.98
CA SER A 36 -6.26 -3.62 -6.43
C SER A 36 -7.13 -4.78 -6.91
N GLU A 37 -7.43 -4.80 -8.21
CA GLU A 37 -8.16 -5.93 -8.81
C GLU A 37 -7.44 -7.27 -8.58
N ASN A 38 -6.11 -7.29 -8.67
CA ASN A 38 -5.30 -8.47 -8.39
C ASN A 38 -5.43 -8.91 -6.93
N ALA A 39 -5.39 -7.97 -5.97
CA ALA A 39 -5.59 -8.28 -4.56
C ALA A 39 -7.02 -8.77 -4.27
N LEU A 40 -8.03 -8.24 -4.96
CA LEU A 40 -9.40 -8.74 -4.85
C LEU A 40 -9.54 -10.18 -5.38
N GLN A 41 -8.91 -10.51 -6.50
CA GLN A 41 -8.84 -11.88 -7.00
C GLN A 41 -8.09 -12.81 -6.04
N GLY A 42 -6.96 -12.34 -5.49
CA GLY A 42 -6.20 -13.04 -4.46
C GLY A 42 -7.02 -13.35 -3.20
N LYS A 43 -7.81 -12.38 -2.74
CA LYS A 43 -8.75 -12.57 -1.64
C LYS A 43 -9.76 -13.69 -1.92
N LEU A 44 -10.31 -13.75 -3.13
CA LEU A 44 -11.26 -14.81 -3.50
C LEU A 44 -10.61 -16.20 -3.43
N ILE A 45 -9.36 -16.32 -3.88
CA ILE A 45 -8.58 -17.56 -3.80
C ILE A 45 -8.29 -17.92 -2.33
N PHE A 46 -7.91 -16.93 -1.52
CA PHE A 46 -7.64 -17.07 -0.09
C PHE A 46 -8.86 -17.65 0.66
N GLU A 47 -10.05 -17.09 0.42
CA GLU A 47 -11.29 -17.57 1.05
C GLU A 47 -11.73 -18.94 0.50
N LYS A 48 -11.61 -19.16 -0.82
CA LYS A 48 -11.94 -20.45 -1.47
C LYS A 48 -11.13 -21.61 -0.86
N ASN A 49 -9.85 -21.36 -0.56
CA ASN A 49 -8.96 -22.35 0.06
C ASN A 49 -9.06 -22.36 1.60
N LYS A 50 -9.97 -21.57 2.17
CA LYS A 50 -10.23 -21.50 3.62
C LYS A 50 -8.99 -21.12 4.43
N CYS A 51 -8.09 -20.32 3.85
CA CYS A 51 -6.87 -19.87 4.52
C CYS A 51 -7.20 -19.07 5.79
N SER A 52 -8.34 -18.36 5.80
CA SER A 52 -8.89 -17.62 6.94
C SER A 52 -9.29 -18.49 8.14
N ARG A 53 -9.37 -19.82 7.99
CA ARG A 53 -9.64 -20.73 9.12
C ARG A 53 -8.47 -20.81 10.09
N CYS A 54 -7.25 -20.67 9.58
CA CYS A 54 -6.05 -20.69 10.42
C CYS A 54 -5.51 -19.28 10.54
N HIS A 55 -5.45 -18.52 9.44
CA HIS A 55 -4.87 -17.19 9.44
C HIS A 55 -5.91 -16.11 9.74
N ILE A 56 -5.79 -15.51 10.92
CA ILE A 56 -6.58 -14.34 11.34
C ILE A 56 -5.77 -13.08 11.06
N LYS A 57 -6.45 -11.99 10.71
CA LYS A 57 -5.82 -10.71 10.37
C LYS A 57 -5.43 -9.97 11.65
N GLY A 58 -4.18 -9.50 11.71
CA GLY A 58 -3.71 -8.56 12.73
C GLY A 58 -3.38 -9.18 14.09
N GLU A 59 -3.46 -10.50 14.24
CA GLU A 59 -3.18 -11.19 15.50
C GLU A 59 -2.54 -12.57 15.26
N GLU A 60 -1.39 -12.81 15.91
CA GLU A 60 -0.85 -14.15 16.11
C GLU A 60 -1.69 -14.87 17.15
N HIS A 61 -2.00 -16.15 16.93
CA HIS A 61 -2.78 -16.93 17.89
C HIS A 61 -2.44 -18.41 17.83
N MET A 62 -2.66 -19.09 18.95
CA MET A 62 -2.57 -20.54 19.02
C MET A 62 -3.86 -21.16 18.51
N GLN A 63 -3.75 -22.17 17.65
CA GLN A 63 -4.87 -22.96 17.18
C GLN A 63 -4.63 -24.44 17.42
N VAL A 64 -5.68 -25.17 17.82
CA VAL A 64 -5.64 -26.62 17.92
C VAL A 64 -6.06 -27.23 16.58
N ILE A 65 -5.09 -27.78 15.85
CA ILE A 65 -5.31 -28.49 14.58
C ILE A 65 -5.03 -29.97 14.83
N GLU A 66 -6.05 -30.82 14.66
CA GLU A 66 -5.95 -32.28 14.88
C GLU A 66 -5.37 -32.66 16.25
N GLY A 67 -5.68 -31.89 17.30
CA GLY A 67 -5.23 -32.15 18.66
C GLY A 67 -3.81 -31.65 18.98
N ARG A 68 -3.15 -30.96 18.05
CA ARG A 68 -1.85 -30.31 18.26
C ARG A 68 -2.02 -28.79 18.33
N GLU A 69 -1.34 -28.16 19.28
CA GLU A 69 -1.26 -26.71 19.36
C GLU A 69 -0.26 -26.19 18.33
N VAL A 70 -0.75 -25.35 17.42
CA VAL A 70 0.02 -24.75 16.34
C VAL A 70 -0.03 -23.24 16.50
N LEU A 71 1.13 -22.59 16.49
CA LEU A 71 1.22 -21.13 16.41
C LEU A 71 0.87 -20.72 14.99
N VAL A 72 -0.22 -19.99 14.81
CA VAL A 72 -0.61 -19.47 13.50
C VAL A 72 -0.18 -18.01 13.39
N PRO A 73 0.70 -17.68 12.44
CA PRO A 73 1.24 -16.33 12.36
C PRO A 73 0.23 -15.37 11.74
N ASP A 74 0.31 -14.10 12.16
CA ASP A 74 -0.41 -12.99 11.56
C ASP A 74 0.13 -12.73 10.14
N LEU A 75 -0.70 -12.99 9.14
CA LEU A 75 -0.31 -12.77 7.74
C LEU A 75 -0.09 -11.29 7.40
N THR A 76 -0.51 -10.37 8.27
CA THR A 76 -0.26 -8.93 8.10
C THR A 76 1.07 -8.50 8.67
N ASN A 77 1.83 -9.41 9.28
CA ASN A 77 3.23 -9.18 9.64
C ASN A 77 4.07 -9.04 8.35
N PRO A 78 4.86 -7.97 8.15
CA PRO A 78 5.67 -7.74 6.94
C PRO A 78 6.68 -8.84 6.60
N PHE A 79 7.10 -9.67 7.57
CA PHE A 79 7.87 -10.89 7.27
C PHE A 79 7.10 -11.91 6.43
N ILE A 80 5.77 -11.83 6.43
CA ILE A 80 4.83 -12.62 5.64
C ILE A 80 4.19 -11.76 4.55
N ALA A 81 3.99 -10.46 4.80
CA ALA A 81 3.20 -9.54 3.99
C ALA A 81 3.94 -8.85 2.84
N GLY A 82 4.72 -9.64 2.15
CA GLY A 82 5.47 -9.18 1.00
C GLY A 82 6.46 -10.23 0.59
N ASP A 83 6.69 -11.26 1.39
CA ASP A 83 7.36 -12.43 0.93
C ASP A 83 6.45 -13.23 -0.02
N SER A 84 6.36 -12.77 -1.28
CA SER A 84 5.90 -13.58 -2.41
C SER A 84 6.75 -14.84 -2.54
N LEU A 85 7.97 -14.86 -1.98
CA LEU A 85 8.81 -16.02 -1.75
C LEU A 85 8.40 -16.81 -0.50
N PHE A 86 7.68 -16.27 0.50
CA PHE A 86 7.10 -17.05 1.62
C PHE A 86 5.77 -17.63 1.19
N VAL A 87 4.87 -16.91 0.53
CA VAL A 87 3.69 -17.57 -0.07
C VAL A 87 4.14 -18.58 -1.14
N ARG A 88 5.14 -18.27 -1.98
CA ARG A 88 5.71 -19.27 -2.93
C ARG A 88 6.49 -20.39 -2.26
N ALA A 89 7.31 -20.14 -1.23
CA ALA A 89 8.11 -21.17 -0.56
C ALA A 89 7.26 -21.98 0.40
N HIS A 90 6.42 -21.35 1.22
CA HIS A 90 5.46 -22.02 2.09
C HIS A 90 4.47 -22.87 1.28
N LEU A 91 3.98 -22.39 0.12
CA LEU A 91 3.17 -23.24 -0.78
C LEU A 91 3.99 -24.29 -1.56
N ARG A 92 5.31 -24.11 -1.71
CA ARG A 92 6.23 -25.09 -2.32
C ARG A 92 6.72 -26.15 -1.33
N PHE A 93 6.75 -25.84 -0.04
CA PHE A 93 7.18 -26.70 1.06
C PHE A 93 6.04 -26.98 2.04
N VAL A 94 4.78 -27.01 1.58
CA VAL A 94 3.63 -27.30 2.45
C VAL A 94 3.82 -28.64 3.18
N GLU A 95 4.49 -29.60 2.55
CA GLU A 95 4.81 -30.91 3.12
C GLU A 95 5.73 -30.85 4.36
N GLU A 96 6.49 -29.75 4.54
CA GLU A 96 7.35 -29.51 5.71
C GLU A 96 6.65 -28.66 6.80
N THR A 97 5.40 -28.28 6.57
CA THR A 97 4.58 -27.48 7.49
C THR A 97 3.33 -28.26 7.90
N ASP A 98 2.77 -28.01 9.08
CA ASP A 98 1.49 -28.62 9.49
C ASP A 98 0.27 -28.03 8.75
N MET A 99 0.48 -27.37 7.61
CA MET A 99 -0.59 -26.83 6.77
C MET A 99 -1.16 -27.93 5.85
N PRO A 100 -2.48 -27.92 5.59
CA PRO A 100 -3.06 -28.84 4.60
C PRO A 100 -2.47 -28.56 3.21
N PRO A 101 -2.22 -29.58 2.38
CA PRO A 101 -1.71 -29.37 1.02
C PRO A 101 -2.68 -28.53 0.18
N ILE A 102 -2.22 -27.37 -0.30
CA ILE A 102 -2.98 -26.48 -1.17
C ILE A 102 -2.35 -26.49 -2.57
N LYS A 103 -3.12 -26.87 -3.59
CA LYS A 103 -2.68 -26.83 -4.98
C LYS A 103 -3.10 -25.50 -5.61
N LEU A 104 -2.16 -24.56 -5.71
CA LEU A 104 -2.32 -23.30 -6.45
C LEU A 104 -1.39 -23.27 -7.67
N THR A 105 -1.85 -22.65 -8.75
CA THR A 105 -1.02 -22.29 -9.91
C THR A 105 -0.09 -21.12 -9.57
N ASP A 106 1.00 -20.92 -10.32
CA ASP A 106 1.89 -19.75 -10.15
C ASP A 106 1.13 -18.42 -10.16
N LYS A 107 0.10 -18.31 -11.00
CA LYS A 107 -0.73 -17.12 -11.08
C LYS A 107 -1.58 -16.93 -9.82
N GLU A 108 -2.20 -17.99 -9.31
CA GLU A 108 -2.97 -17.93 -8.06
C GLU A 108 -2.08 -17.59 -6.87
N ILE A 109 -0.86 -18.14 -6.82
CA ILE A 109 0.13 -17.81 -5.80
C ILE A 109 0.47 -16.31 -5.85
N GLN A 110 0.71 -15.77 -7.05
CA GLN A 110 0.97 -14.34 -7.23
C GLN A 110 -0.19 -13.49 -6.73
N LEU A 111 -1.44 -13.84 -7.09
CA LEU A 111 -2.62 -13.10 -6.67
C LEU A 111 -2.82 -13.12 -5.15
N VAL A 112 -2.66 -14.29 -4.50
CA VAL A 112 -2.72 -14.40 -3.04
C VAL A 112 -1.61 -13.58 -2.38
N SER A 113 -0.40 -13.61 -2.93
CA SER A 113 0.73 -12.80 -2.43
C SER A 113 0.40 -11.30 -2.51
N THR A 114 -0.15 -10.82 -3.63
CA THR A 114 -0.60 -9.44 -3.79
C THR A 114 -1.67 -9.07 -2.77
N TYR A 115 -2.62 -9.96 -2.51
CA TYR A 115 -3.65 -9.73 -1.50
C TYR A 115 -3.06 -9.53 -0.09
N VAL A 116 -2.15 -10.41 0.34
CA VAL A 116 -1.54 -10.33 1.67
C VAL A 116 -0.68 -9.07 1.81
N ALA A 117 0.09 -8.72 0.77
CA ALA A 117 0.89 -7.50 0.71
C ALA A 117 0.05 -6.23 0.88
N GLU A 118 -1.01 -6.09 0.08
CA GLU A 118 -1.89 -4.92 0.15
C GLU A 118 -2.72 -4.88 1.44
N LEU A 119 -3.04 -6.05 2.01
CA LEU A 119 -3.68 -6.12 3.32
C LEU A 119 -2.76 -5.52 4.40
N HIS A 120 -1.48 -5.86 4.41
CA HIS A 120 -0.51 -5.22 5.32
C HIS A 120 -0.43 -3.71 5.09
N ALA A 121 -0.28 -3.27 3.84
CA ALA A 121 -0.25 -1.84 3.52
C ALA A 121 -1.51 -1.11 4.02
N SER A 122 -2.69 -1.74 3.92
CA SER A 122 -3.97 -1.15 4.36
C SER A 122 -4.10 -0.97 5.87
N LEU A 123 -3.26 -1.65 6.66
CA LEU A 123 -3.24 -1.57 8.12
C LEU A 123 -2.23 -0.55 8.63
N GLN A 124 -1.33 -0.06 7.77
CA GLN A 124 -0.36 0.96 8.15
C GLN A 124 -1.00 2.35 8.25
N PRO A 125 -0.42 3.25 9.07
CA PRO A 125 -0.84 4.64 9.09
C PRO A 125 -0.77 5.23 7.68
N ALA A 126 -1.87 5.85 7.23
CA ALA A 126 -1.91 6.47 5.92
C ALA A 126 -0.89 7.62 5.84
N ILE A 127 -0.05 7.61 4.80
CA ILE A 127 0.76 8.77 4.44
C ILE A 127 -0.13 9.70 3.60
N PRO A 128 -0.16 11.03 3.89
CA PRO A 128 -0.88 11.97 3.06
C PRO A 128 -0.39 11.88 1.61
N ALA A 129 -1.32 11.85 0.64
CA ALA A 129 -0.96 11.73 -0.78
C ALA A 129 0.00 12.84 -1.27
N SER A 130 0.00 14.00 -0.61
CA SER A 130 0.93 15.11 -0.90
C SER A 130 2.37 14.87 -0.44
N GLU A 131 2.62 13.85 0.38
CA GLU A 131 3.92 13.52 0.95
C GLU A 131 4.51 12.20 0.42
N ALA A 132 3.68 11.38 -0.24
CA ALA A 132 4.09 10.13 -0.86
C ALA A 132 4.75 10.39 -2.22
N ASP A 133 5.98 9.93 -2.39
CA ASP A 133 6.79 10.04 -3.62
C ASP A 133 7.42 8.70 -4.03
N ALA A 134 7.17 7.64 -3.27
CA ALA A 134 7.63 6.29 -3.53
C ALA A 134 6.57 5.26 -3.15
N VAL A 135 6.77 4.01 -3.58
CA VAL A 135 5.96 2.86 -3.21
C VAL A 135 6.88 1.80 -2.61
N CYS A 136 6.52 1.25 -1.46
CA CYS A 136 7.23 0.14 -0.85
C CYS A 136 7.17 -1.07 -1.80
N PRO A 137 8.30 -1.59 -2.30
CA PRO A 137 8.30 -2.67 -3.29
C PRO A 137 7.83 -4.02 -2.70
N VAL A 138 7.81 -4.12 -1.38
CA VAL A 138 7.44 -5.35 -0.65
C VAL A 138 5.93 -5.44 -0.44
N CYS A 139 5.29 -4.37 0.03
CA CYS A 139 3.88 -4.41 0.40
C CYS A 139 2.97 -3.49 -0.43
N GLY A 140 3.52 -2.63 -1.29
CA GLY A 140 2.76 -1.67 -2.09
C GLY A 140 2.28 -0.42 -1.33
N ALA A 141 2.64 -0.27 -0.05
CA ALA A 141 2.31 0.93 0.71
C ALA A 141 2.94 2.19 0.08
N LEU A 142 2.22 3.32 0.15
CA LEU A 142 2.77 4.62 -0.22
C LEU A 142 3.84 5.03 0.80
N VAL A 143 4.96 5.56 0.31
CA VAL A 143 6.12 5.93 1.13
C VAL A 143 6.53 7.37 0.82
N SER A 144 6.90 8.12 1.87
CA SER A 144 7.66 9.36 1.75
C SER A 144 9.15 9.04 1.83
N SER A 145 9.88 9.23 0.73
CA SER A 145 11.32 8.96 0.62
C SER A 145 12.13 9.72 1.68
N ARG A 146 11.69 10.94 2.01
CA ARG A 146 12.26 11.75 3.09
C ARG A 146 12.12 11.06 4.45
N GLN A 147 10.89 10.68 4.84
CA GLN A 147 10.66 10.01 6.13
C GLN A 147 11.36 8.65 6.19
N ALA A 148 11.39 7.93 5.06
CA ALA A 148 12.11 6.68 4.94
C ALA A 148 13.62 6.86 5.19
N LYS A 149 14.25 7.90 4.65
CA LYS A 149 15.66 8.23 4.95
C LYS A 149 15.87 8.61 6.41
N GLU A 150 14.99 9.44 6.97
CA GLU A 150 15.06 9.84 8.38
C GLU A 150 14.99 8.64 9.34
N LYS A 151 14.23 7.59 8.97
CA LYS A 151 14.05 6.36 9.75
C LYS A 151 15.01 5.22 9.39
N ASP A 152 15.95 5.45 8.48
CA ASP A 152 16.80 4.41 7.86
C ASP A 152 16.02 3.26 7.19
N ASN A 153 14.79 3.50 6.72
CA ASN A 153 13.98 2.56 5.96
C ASN A 153 14.23 2.69 4.44
N TRP A 154 15.49 2.61 4.02
CA TRP A 154 15.90 2.66 2.62
C TRP A 154 17.07 1.73 2.35
N PHE A 155 17.30 1.36 1.08
CA PHE A 155 18.41 0.50 0.67
C PHE A 155 18.79 0.76 -0.78
N GLU A 156 20.09 0.72 -1.09
CA GLU A 156 20.58 0.78 -2.47
C GLU A 156 20.82 -0.62 -3.04
N TYR A 157 20.26 -0.90 -4.20
CA TYR A 157 20.47 -2.16 -4.91
C TYR A 157 20.53 -1.90 -6.41
N LEU A 158 21.60 -2.40 -7.06
CA LEU A 158 21.85 -2.22 -8.50
C LEU A 158 21.79 -0.75 -8.98
N GLY A 159 22.26 0.19 -8.14
CA GLY A 159 22.28 1.62 -8.47
C GLY A 159 20.93 2.32 -8.34
N MET A 160 19.90 1.64 -7.83
CA MET A 160 18.60 2.24 -7.50
C MET A 160 18.43 2.34 -5.98
N THR A 161 17.84 3.44 -5.51
CA THR A 161 17.42 3.61 -4.11
C THR A 161 15.99 3.13 -3.94
N TYR A 162 15.79 2.16 -3.05
CA TYR A 162 14.49 1.66 -2.64
C TYR A 162 14.11 2.25 -1.28
N TYR A 163 12.81 2.54 -1.10
CA TYR A 163 12.25 3.09 0.13
C TYR A 163 11.20 2.13 0.67
N PHE A 164 11.18 1.96 1.98
CA PHE A 164 10.33 1.00 2.65
C PHE A 164 9.44 1.72 3.65
N GLU A 165 8.23 1.20 3.82
CA GLU A 165 7.29 1.70 4.82
C GLU A 165 7.85 1.46 6.24
N CYS A 166 8.37 0.26 6.49
CA CYS A 166 8.98 -0.15 7.77
C CYS A 166 10.31 -0.88 7.58
N SER A 167 11.05 -1.05 8.70
CA SER A 167 12.34 -1.77 8.73
C SER A 167 12.19 -3.24 8.35
N ALA A 168 11.07 -3.88 8.71
CA ALA A 168 10.83 -5.28 8.34
C ALA A 168 10.66 -5.45 6.81
N CYS A 169 10.01 -4.52 6.11
CA CYS A 169 9.99 -4.52 4.65
C CYS A 169 11.40 -4.36 4.05
N LYS A 170 12.24 -3.49 4.64
CA LYS A 170 13.66 -3.36 4.24
C LYS A 170 14.41 -4.68 4.40
N ASP A 171 14.27 -5.34 5.55
CA ASP A 171 14.96 -6.61 5.85
C ASP A 171 14.56 -7.72 4.89
N VAL A 172 13.27 -7.84 4.57
CA VAL A 172 12.74 -8.81 3.59
C VAL A 172 13.32 -8.55 2.21
N PHE A 173 13.33 -7.29 1.76
CA PHE A 173 13.93 -6.93 0.47
C PHE A 173 15.41 -7.31 0.39
N ILE A 174 16.20 -7.04 1.44
CA ILE A 174 17.65 -7.32 1.46
C ILE A 174 17.95 -8.81 1.30
N ARG A 175 17.08 -9.70 1.82
CA ARG A 175 17.27 -11.16 1.71
C ARG A 175 17.05 -11.69 0.29
N ALA A 176 16.16 -11.07 -0.48
CA ALA A 176 15.78 -11.54 -1.81
C ALA A 176 15.40 -10.39 -2.77
N PRO A 177 16.31 -9.44 -3.05
CA PRO A 177 15.97 -8.20 -3.78
C PRO A 177 15.47 -8.45 -5.21
N GLU A 178 15.92 -9.55 -5.82
CA GLU A 178 15.48 -10.00 -7.15
C GLU A 178 13.99 -10.32 -7.23
N ALA A 179 13.35 -10.68 -6.11
CA ALA A 179 11.91 -10.95 -6.06
C ALA A 179 11.06 -9.67 -6.05
N TYR A 180 11.68 -8.52 -5.73
CA TYR A 180 11.00 -7.26 -5.45
C TYR A 180 11.36 -6.14 -6.40
N LYS A 181 12.52 -6.24 -7.06
CA LYS A 181 12.97 -5.17 -7.92
C LYS A 181 11.92 -4.89 -9.00
N THR A 182 11.49 -3.64 -9.06
CA THR A 182 10.85 -3.13 -10.26
C THR A 182 11.90 -3.07 -11.36
N THR A 183 11.64 -3.71 -12.49
CA THR A 183 12.50 -3.52 -13.68
C THR A 183 12.25 -2.11 -14.22
N PRO A 184 13.29 -1.36 -14.64
CA PRO A 184 13.12 -0.04 -15.25
C PRO A 184 12.18 -0.04 -16.46
#